data_AF-Q3L954-F1
#
_entry.id   AF-Q3L954-F1
#
_cell.length_a   1.000
_cell.length_b   1.000
_cell.length_c   1.000
_cell.angle_alpha   90.00
_cell.angle_beta   90.00
_cell.angle_gamma   90.00
#
_symmetry.space_group_name_H-M   'P 1'
#
loop_
_entity.id
_entity.type
_entity.pdbx_description
1 polymer ?
#
loop_
_entity_poly.entity_id
_entity_poly.type
_entity_poly.pdbx_seq_one_letter_code
_entity_poly.pdbx_strand_id
1 'polypeptide(L)' 'MPDSQPSRAPHVTDAQINAARTKLIIDEKLKRAPKPGILKLAALKTAAERRQIGN' A
#
# COMPACT_ATOMS: atom_id res chain seq x y z
N MET A 1 -24.40 25.49 9.76
CA MET A 1 -24.40 24.22 9.02
C MET A 1 -22.98 23.68 9.05
N PRO A 2 -22.66 22.57 9.73
CA PRO A 2 -21.33 22.00 9.61
C PRO A 2 -21.22 21.34 8.23
N ASP A 3 -20.28 21.85 7.43
CA ASP A 3 -19.84 21.23 6.18
C ASP A 3 -19.33 19.82 6.50
N SER A 4 -20.15 18.82 6.17
CA SER A 4 -19.77 17.42 6.18
C SER A 4 -18.69 17.20 5.12
N GLN A 5 -17.42 17.44 5.48
CA GLN A 5 -16.30 16.93 4.69
C GLN A 5 -16.54 15.43 4.48
N PRO A 6 -16.50 14.91 3.23
CA PRO A 6 -16.52 13.47 3.05
C PRO A 6 -15.29 12.93 3.77
N SER A 7 -15.52 12.13 4.81
CA SER A 7 -14.47 11.40 5.52
C SER A 7 -13.81 10.46 4.52
N ARG A 8 -12.83 11.00 3.80
CA ARG A 8 -12.06 10.30 2.80
C ARG A 8 -11.14 9.38 3.59
N ALA A 9 -11.59 8.15 3.80
CA ALA A 9 -10.76 7.09 4.37
C ALA A 9 -9.36 7.20 3.77
N PRO A 10 -8.29 7.20 4.58
CA PRO A 10 -6.95 7.50 4.10
C PRO A 10 -6.63 6.53 2.96
N HIS A 11 -6.64 7.05 1.73
CA HIS A 11 -6.33 6.24 0.57
C HIS A 11 -4.87 5.84 0.69
N VAL A 12 -4.63 4.53 0.63
CA VAL A 12 -3.27 4.00 0.54
C VAL A 12 -2.57 4.66 -0.65
N THR A 13 -1.44 5.29 -0.39
CA THR A 13 -0.63 5.95 -1.42
C THR A 13 0.36 4.97 -2.04
N ASP A 14 0.81 5.24 -3.27
CA ASP A 14 1.85 4.46 -3.94
C ASP A 14 3.14 4.39 -3.10
N ALA A 15 3.47 5.46 -2.37
CA ALA A 15 4.59 5.49 -1.43
C ALA A 15 4.42 4.47 -0.30
N GLN A 16 3.22 4.29 0.24
CA GLN A 16 2.93 3.30 1.27
C GLN A 16 3.00 1.87 0.74
N ILE A 17 2.55 1.64 -0.50
CA ILE A 17 2.66 0.34 -1.19
C ILE A 17 4.14 -0.02 -1.38
N ASN A 18 4.93 0.93 -1.90
CA ASN A 18 6.37 0.72 -2.11
C ASN A 18 7.12 0.52 -0.79
N ALA A 19 6.83 1.31 0.24
CA ALA A 19 7.40 1.12 1.56
C ALA A 19 7.06 -0.26 2.15
N ALA A 20 5.84 -0.75 1.94
CA ALA A 20 5.45 -2.09 2.35
C ALA A 20 6.25 -3.17 1.61
N ARG A 21 6.43 -3.04 0.30
CA ARG A 21 7.26 -3.96 -0.51
C ARG A 21 8.71 -3.96 -0.04
N THR A 22 9.31 -2.79 0.16
CA THR A 22 10.68 -2.67 0.71
C THR A 22 10.78 -3.31 2.08
N LYS A 23 9.79 -3.10 2.95
CA LYS A 23 9.77 -3.70 4.28
C LYS A 23 9.70 -5.23 4.22
N LEU A 24 8.95 -5.82 3.27
CA LEU A 24 8.95 -7.27 3.07
C LEU A 24 10.33 -7.81 2.70
N ILE A 25 11.03 -7.14 1.77
CA ILE A 25 12.39 -7.54 1.36
C ILE A 25 13.35 -7.51 2.56
N ILE A 26 13.24 -6.47 3.41
CA ILE A 26 14.06 -6.37 4.62
C ILE A 26 13.68 -7.46 5.63
N ASP A 27 12.39 -7.68 5.87
CA ASP A 27 11.91 -8.69 6.81
C ASP A 27 12.38 -10.09 6.36
N GLU A 28 12.36 -10.40 5.06
CA GLU A 28 12.90 -11.63 4.47
C GLU A 28 14.41 -11.78 4.71
N LYS A 29 15.19 -10.74 4.41
CA LYS A 29 16.65 -10.73 4.65
C LYS A 29 17.00 -10.92 6.13
N LEU A 30 16.16 -10.41 7.03
CA LEU A 30 16.32 -10.54 8.47
C LEU A 30 15.69 -11.82 9.04
N LYS A 31 15.14 -12.71 8.20
CA LYS A 31 14.40 -13.92 8.60
C LYS A 31 13.27 -13.63 9.59
N ARG A 32 12.61 -12.48 9.44
CA ARG A 32 11.48 -12.03 10.27
C ARG A 32 10.17 -12.38 9.58
N ALA A 33 9.18 -12.79 10.37
CA ALA A 33 7.84 -13.02 9.86
C ALA A 33 7.19 -11.69 9.42
N PRO A 34 6.74 -11.57 8.16
CA PRO A 34 6.11 -10.35 7.68
C PRO A 34 4.74 -10.16 8.34
N LYS A 35 4.42 -8.90 8.69
CA LYS A 35 3.11 -8.58 9.29
C LYS A 35 1.99 -8.73 8.24
N PRO A 36 0.82 -9.28 8.60
CA PRO A 36 -0.30 -9.46 7.66
C PRO A 36 -0.74 -8.15 6.97
N GLY A 37 -0.71 -7.03 7.68
CA GLY A 37 -1.04 -5.72 7.10
C GLY A 37 -0.05 -5.26 6.03
N ILE A 38 1.24 -5.60 6.18
CA ILE A 38 2.28 -5.25 5.20
C ILE A 38 2.14 -6.12 3.96
N LEU A 39 1.83 -7.41 4.10
CA LEU A 39 1.53 -8.29 2.97
C LEU A 39 0.35 -7.77 2.15
N LYS A 40 -0.75 -7.41 2.83
CA LYS A 40 -1.93 -6.82 2.17
C LYS A 40 -1.57 -5.52 1.44
N LEU A 41 -0.76 -4.67 2.06
CA LEU A 41 -0.37 -3.37 1.50
C LEU A 41 0.57 -3.51 0.30
N ALA A 42 1.55 -4.42 0.37
CA ALA A 42 2.51 -4.69 -0.70
C ALA A 42 1.87 -5.37 -1.93
N ALA A 43 0.80 -6.14 -1.70
CA ALA A 43 0.02 -6.78 -2.75
C ALA A 43 -0.87 -5.81 -3.54
N LEU A 44 -1.07 -4.58 -3.05
CA LEU A 44 -1.81 -3.57 -3.80
C LEU A 44 -1.00 -3.09 -5.01
N LYS A 45 -1.72 -2.75 -6.09
CA LYS A 45 -1.15 -2.08 -7.27
C LYS A 45 -1.08 -0.58 -7.05
N THR A 46 0.07 0.00 -7.38
CA THR A 46 0.24 1.45 -7.49
C THR A 46 -0.62 2.04 -8.62
N ALA A 47 -0.85 3.34 -8.60
CA ALA A 47 -1.60 4.03 -9.66
C ALA A 47 -0.96 3.84 -11.05
N ALA A 48 0.37 3.78 -11.11
CA ALA A 48 1.10 3.49 -12.35
C ALA A 48 0.83 2.08 -12.88
N GLU A 49 0.86 1.06 -12.02
CA GLU A 49 0.57 -0.33 -12.39
C GLU A 49 -0.89 -0.54 -12.82
N ARG A 50 -1.82 0.24 -12.26
CA ARG A 50 -3.24 0.19 -12.66
C ARG A 50 -3.47 0.71 -14.08
N ARG A 51 -2.70 1.72 -14.51
CA ARG A 51 -2.81 2.30 -15.85
C ARG A 51 -2.37 1.35 -16.97
N GLN A 52 -1.48 0.39 -16.69
CA GLN A 52 -0.97 -0.55 -17.70
C GLN A 52 -1.94 -1.69 -18.05
N ILE A 53 -2.98 -1.93 -17.25
CA ILE A 53 -3.95 -3.03 -17.48
C ILE A 53 -5.18 -2.54 -18.25
N GLY A 54 -5.31 -1.22 -18.43
CA GLY A 54 -6.43 -0.59 -19.13
C GLY A 54 -6.20 -0.32 -20.62
N ASN A 55 -5.29 -1.05 -21.28
CA ASN A 55 -5.06 -0.97 -22.72
C ASN A 55 -5.43 -2.30 -23.41
#